data_AF-A0A914E8A3-F1
#
_entry.id   AF-A0A914E8A3-F1
#
_cell.length_a   1.000
_cell.length_b   1.000
_cell.length_c   1.000
_cell.angle_alpha   90.00
_cell.angle_beta   90.00
_cell.angle_gamma   90.00
#
_symmetry.space_group_name_H-M   'P 1'
#
loop_
_entity.id
_entity.type
_entity.pdbx_description
1 polymer ?
#
loop_
_entity_poly.entity_id
_entity_poly.type
_entity_poly.pdbx_seq_one_letter_code
_entity_poly.pdbx_strand_id
1 'polypeptide(L)'
;MHCRLNQQLITLLCYIARKLIAVGDWVFLFGLSKIVELGDTVFLVLKKRPVTFLHVYHHCTVLVYTWSTGSKRAAIGRWFVILNMMAHSAMYTYYAFMSAGIKVPRKIARCVTIVQITQFVIGLFILFTVCAIKATTDWNCYNEWTTLFFGIFIYFSYFVLFGNFFIETYHKKFTQKYNKQN
;
A
#
# COMPACT_ATOMS: atom_id res chain seq x y z
N MET A 1 -16.42 -27.42 -11.53
CA MET A 1 -15.48 -26.32 -11.88
C MET A 1 -15.11 -25.44 -10.67
N HIS A 2 -16.03 -25.18 -9.73
CA HIS A 2 -15.78 -24.38 -8.50
C HIS A 2 -14.61 -24.86 -7.61
N CYS A 3 -14.43 -26.17 -7.43
CA CYS A 3 -13.37 -26.73 -6.58
C CYS A 3 -11.94 -26.43 -7.13
N ARG A 4 -11.76 -26.42 -8.45
CA ARG A 4 -10.45 -26.19 -9.08
C ARG A 4 -10.03 -24.72 -9.02
N LEU A 5 -10.99 -23.80 -9.09
CA LEU A 5 -10.76 -22.36 -8.93
C LEU A 5 -10.36 -22.02 -7.48
N ASN A 6 -11.05 -22.63 -6.50
CA ASN A 6 -10.72 -22.46 -5.08
C ASN A 6 -9.30 -22.96 -4.76
N GLN A 7 -8.91 -24.12 -5.29
CA GLN A 7 -7.57 -24.68 -5.07
C GLN A 7 -6.45 -23.80 -5.66
N GLN A 8 -6.66 -23.23 -6.85
CA GLN A 8 -5.69 -22.30 -7.46
C GLN A 8 -5.60 -20.99 -6.67
N LEU A 9 -6.73 -20.45 -6.23
CA LEU A 9 -6.78 -19.24 -5.40
C LEU A 9 -6.06 -19.45 -4.06
N ILE A 10 -6.30 -20.58 -3.38
CA ILE A 10 -5.64 -20.95 -2.12
C ILE A 10 -4.13 -21.08 -2.33
N THR A 11 -3.69 -21.73 -3.40
CA THR A 11 -2.25 -21.87 -3.71
C THR A 11 -1.59 -20.52 -3.95
N LEU A 12 -2.29 -19.59 -4.62
CA LEU A 12 -1.81 -18.23 -4.88
C LEU A 12 -1.83 -17.33 -3.63
N LEU A 13 -2.73 -17.55 -2.68
CA LEU A 13 -2.83 -16.70 -1.49
C LEU A 13 -2.00 -17.21 -0.31
N CYS A 14 -1.90 -18.53 -0.15
CA CYS A 14 -1.29 -19.19 1.01
C CYS A 14 0.08 -19.80 0.79
N TYR A 15 0.47 -20.09 -0.46
CA TYR A 15 1.75 -20.72 -0.76
C TYR A 15 2.72 -19.75 -1.44
N ILE A 16 3.95 -19.70 -0.93
CA ILE A 16 5.07 -19.13 -1.68
C ILE A 16 5.34 -20.08 -2.84
N ALA A 17 5.34 -19.56 -4.08
CA ALA A 17 5.75 -20.34 -5.23
C ALA A 17 7.18 -20.84 -4.97
N ARG A 18 7.32 -22.13 -4.63
CA ARG A 18 8.53 -22.78 -4.10
C ARG A 18 9.77 -22.69 -4.99
N LYS A 19 9.68 -22.07 -6.17
CA LYS A 19 10.66 -22.18 -7.25
C LYS A 19 11.62 -20.99 -7.42
N LEU A 20 11.57 -19.94 -6.61
CA LEU A 20 12.34 -18.72 -6.88
C LEU A 20 13.09 -18.22 -5.65
N ILE A 21 14.39 -18.53 -5.61
CA ILE A 21 15.42 -17.79 -4.85
C ILE A 21 15.25 -16.29 -5.07
N ALA A 22 14.84 -15.88 -6.27
CA ALA A 22 14.53 -14.50 -6.63
C ALA A 22 13.46 -13.83 -5.75
N VAL A 23 12.45 -14.53 -5.21
CA VAL A 23 11.39 -13.88 -4.40
C VAL A 23 11.97 -13.31 -3.10
N GLY A 24 12.99 -13.95 -2.53
CA GLY A 24 13.72 -13.42 -1.37
C GLY A 24 14.46 -12.13 -1.71
N ASP A 25 15.13 -12.11 -2.86
CA ASP A 25 15.88 -10.95 -3.35
C ASP A 25 14.94 -9.78 -3.67
N TRP A 26 13.78 -10.04 -4.28
CA TRP A 26 12.76 -9.02 -4.56
C TRP A 26 12.17 -8.41 -3.28
N VAL A 27 11.94 -9.21 -2.23
CA VAL A 27 11.44 -8.70 -0.94
C VAL A 27 12.51 -7.87 -0.23
N PHE A 28 13.78 -8.27 -0.33
CA PHE A 28 14.89 -7.49 0.20
C PHE A 28 15.05 -6.15 -0.54
N LEU A 29 15.01 -6.18 -1.88
CA LEU A 29 15.03 -4.98 -2.71
C LEU A 29 13.84 -4.06 -2.43
N PHE A 30 12.65 -4.62 -2.18
CA PHE A 30 11.49 -3.85 -1.74
C PHE A 30 11.70 -3.23 -0.34
N GLY A 31 12.34 -3.95 0.59
CA GLY A 31 12.73 -3.39 1.87
C GLY A 31 13.70 -2.21 1.72
N LEU A 32 14.70 -2.33 0.83
CA LEU A 32 15.62 -1.24 0.51
C LEU A 32 14.92 -0.06 -0.15
N SER A 33 13.91 -0.30 -1.00
CA SER A 33 13.15 0.80 -1.62
C SER A 33 12.48 1.67 -0.56
N LYS A 34 12.04 1.11 0.58
CA LYS A 34 11.48 1.88 1.70
C LYS A 34 12.49 2.80 2.38
N ILE A 35 13.76 2.41 2.41
CA ILE A 35 14.84 3.26 2.92
C ILE A 35 15.09 4.41 1.94
N VAL A 36 15.07 4.15 0.63
CA VAL A 36 15.19 5.21 -0.39
C VAL A 36 13.99 6.17 -0.33
N GLU A 37 12.78 5.65 -0.14
CA GLU A 37 11.56 6.46 0.04
C GLU A 37 11.63 7.35 1.30
N LEU A 38 12.36 6.97 2.35
CA LEU A 38 12.62 7.87 3.49
C LEU A 38 13.43 9.11 3.07
N GLY A 39 14.24 8.99 2.02
CA GLY A 39 14.95 10.10 1.40
C GLY A 39 14.03 11.23 0.93
N ASP A 40 12.79 10.94 0.52
CA ASP A 40 11.79 11.96 0.17
C ASP A 40 11.49 12.86 1.38
N THR A 41 11.43 12.25 2.57
CA THR A 41 11.22 12.97 3.84
C THR A 41 12.42 13.86 4.16
N VAL A 42 13.65 13.34 3.97
CA VAL A 42 14.88 14.12 4.14
C VAL A 42 14.90 15.31 3.19
N PHE A 43 14.53 15.12 1.92
CA PHE A 43 14.47 16.18 0.92
C PHE A 43 13.41 17.25 1.25
N LEU A 44 12.24 16.85 1.75
CA LEU A 44 11.19 17.76 2.21
C LEU A 44 11.65 18.61 3.41
N VAL A 45 12.33 17.98 4.38
CA VAL A 45 12.90 18.67 5.55
C VAL A 45 13.99 19.66 5.13
N LEU A 46 14.90 19.25 4.23
CA LEU A 46 15.93 20.13 3.67
C LEU A 46 15.33 21.33 2.91
N LYS A 47 14.20 21.11 2.22
CA LYS A 47 13.47 22.17 1.49
C LYS A 47 12.54 22.99 2.40
N LYS A 48 12.59 22.78 3.72
CA LYS A 48 11.74 23.43 4.75
C LYS A 48 10.24 23.34 4.43
N ARG A 49 9.80 22.25 3.78
CA ARG A 49 8.38 22.00 3.52
C ARG A 49 7.78 21.23 4.71
N PRO A 50 6.55 21.57 5.15
CA PRO A 50 5.94 20.88 6.27
C PRO A 50 5.67 19.41 5.90
N VAL A 51 6.25 18.50 6.68
CA VAL A 51 5.96 17.06 6.56
C VAL A 51 4.65 16.79 7.28
N THR A 52 3.69 16.16 6.59
CA THR A 52 2.41 15.83 7.21
C THR A 52 2.55 14.63 8.14
N PHE A 53 1.72 14.57 9.19
CA PHE A 53 1.67 13.41 10.08
C PHE A 53 1.42 12.09 9.32
N LEU A 54 0.53 12.13 8.32
CA LEU A 54 0.24 10.99 7.44
C LEU A 54 1.49 10.44 6.77
N HIS A 55 2.38 11.32 6.29
CA HIS A 55 3.63 10.93 5.64
C HIS A 55 4.54 10.17 6.60
N VAL A 56 4.85 10.76 7.75
CA VAL A 56 5.75 10.14 8.76
C VAL A 56 5.16 8.82 9.27
N TYR A 57 3.87 8.82 9.62
CA TYR A 57 3.20 7.63 10.12
C TYR A 57 3.28 6.48 9.10
N HIS A 58 2.96 6.74 7.83
CA HIS A 58 3.02 5.76 6.76
C HIS A 58 4.44 5.22 6.54
N HIS A 59 5.45 6.10 6.41
CA HIS A 59 6.82 5.66 6.13
C HIS A 59 7.43 4.87 7.29
N CYS A 60 7.19 5.26 8.55
CA CYS A 60 7.67 4.50 9.71
C CYS A 60 7.00 3.12 9.81
N THR A 61 5.68 3.06 9.67
CA THR A 61 4.93 1.81 9.86
C THR A 61 5.13 0.82 8.72
N VAL A 62 5.22 1.29 7.45
CA VAL A 62 5.51 0.42 6.30
C VAL A 62 6.94 -0.15 6.35
N LEU A 63 7.92 0.61 6.86
CA LEU A 63 9.30 0.16 7.04
C LEU A 63 9.36 -0.97 8.08
N VAL A 64 8.80 -0.74 9.27
CA VAL A 64 8.78 -1.74 10.36
C VAL A 64 8.03 -2.99 9.93
N TYR A 65 6.88 -2.83 9.26
CA TYR A 65 6.09 -3.96 8.78
C TYR A 65 6.81 -4.76 7.70
N THR A 66 7.45 -4.10 6.74
CA THR A 66 8.21 -4.78 5.67
C THR A 66 9.41 -5.54 6.23
N TRP A 67 10.13 -4.95 7.19
CA TRP A 67 11.26 -5.61 7.86
C TRP A 67 10.82 -6.86 8.65
N SER A 68 9.72 -6.72 9.40
CA SER A 68 9.15 -7.81 10.21
C SER A 68 8.61 -8.95 9.36
N THR A 69 7.93 -8.63 8.25
CA THR A 69 7.34 -9.63 7.34
C THR A 69 8.35 -10.26 6.39
N GLY A 70 9.38 -9.52 5.97
CA GLY A 70 10.50 -10.01 5.17
C GLY A 70 11.31 -11.07 5.92
N SER A 71 11.56 -10.85 7.22
CA SER A 71 12.24 -11.82 8.09
C SER A 71 11.45 -13.12 8.24
N LYS A 72 10.11 -13.03 8.27
CA LYS A 72 9.21 -14.18 8.41
C LYS A 72 8.82 -14.86 7.09
N ARG A 73 9.28 -14.33 5.94
CA ARG A 73 8.93 -14.80 4.58
C ARG A 73 7.42 -15.08 4.44
N ALA A 74 6.58 -14.13 4.83
CA ALA A 74 5.12 -14.32 4.76
C ALA A 74 4.64 -14.41 3.29
N ALA A 75 3.87 -15.44 2.95
CA ALA A 75 3.38 -15.67 1.58
C ALA A 75 2.51 -14.51 1.06
N ILE A 76 1.73 -13.90 1.95
CA ILE A 76 0.86 -12.76 1.64
C ILE A 76 1.64 -11.49 1.30
N GLY A 77 2.89 -11.36 1.76
CA GLY A 77 3.76 -10.20 1.54
C GLY A 77 3.88 -9.80 0.07
N ARG A 78 3.94 -10.78 -0.82
CA ARG A 78 4.08 -10.58 -2.28
C ARG A 78 2.95 -9.73 -2.88
N TRP A 79 1.71 -9.91 -2.41
CA TRP A 79 0.56 -9.19 -2.93
C TRP A 79 0.60 -7.73 -2.52
N PHE A 80 1.04 -7.46 -1.29
CA PHE A 80 1.25 -6.10 -0.80
C PHE A 80 2.38 -5.39 -1.55
N VAL A 81 3.47 -6.08 -1.85
CA VAL A 81 4.57 -5.55 -2.66
C VAL A 81 4.05 -5.13 -4.04
N ILE A 82 3.32 -6.00 -4.73
CA ILE A 82 2.78 -5.71 -6.07
C ILE A 82 1.82 -4.52 -6.04
N LEU A 83 0.85 -4.53 -5.12
CA LEU A 83 -0.14 -3.45 -5.00
C LEU A 83 0.54 -2.11 -4.68
N ASN A 84 1.53 -2.12 -3.78
CA ASN A 84 2.25 -0.92 -3.41
C ASN A 84 3.12 -0.39 -4.56
N MET A 85 3.83 -1.25 -5.29
CA MET A 85 4.62 -0.85 -6.46
C MET A 85 3.74 -0.28 -7.57
N MET A 86 2.56 -0.85 -7.80
CA MET A 86 1.58 -0.29 -8.74
C MET A 86 1.09 1.11 -8.30
N ALA A 87 0.74 1.29 -7.03
CA ALA A 87 0.29 2.60 -6.54
C ALA A 87 1.42 3.64 -6.49
N HIS A 88 2.63 3.25 -6.07
CA HIS A 88 3.80 4.12 -6.01
C HIS A 88 4.29 4.50 -7.40
N SER A 89 4.32 3.57 -8.36
CA SER A 89 4.65 3.93 -9.75
C SER A 89 3.72 5.00 -10.30
N ALA A 90 2.41 4.92 -10.03
CA ALA A 90 1.46 5.97 -10.41
C ALA A 90 1.75 7.32 -9.71
N MET A 91 2.07 7.29 -8.41
CA MET A 91 2.40 8.49 -7.63
C MET A 91 3.70 9.16 -8.08
N TYR A 92 4.77 8.39 -8.24
CA TYR A 92 6.07 8.92 -8.66
C TYR A 92 6.03 9.40 -10.11
N THR A 93 5.27 8.74 -10.98
CA THR A 93 5.02 9.26 -12.33
C THR A 93 4.36 10.64 -12.28
N TYR A 94 3.38 10.83 -11.39
CA TYR A 94 2.77 12.15 -11.17
C TYR A 94 3.77 13.19 -10.68
N TYR A 95 4.65 12.85 -9.71
CA TYR A 95 5.69 13.76 -9.26
C TYR A 95 6.76 14.05 -10.30
N ALA A 96 7.11 13.08 -11.15
CA ALA A 96 8.02 13.28 -12.27
C ALA A 96 7.47 14.34 -13.23
N PHE A 97 6.20 14.24 -13.63
CA PHE A 97 5.55 15.25 -14.47
C PHE A 97 5.53 16.64 -13.82
N MET A 98 5.25 16.71 -12.51
CA MET A 98 5.29 17.98 -11.78
C MET A 98 6.70 18.59 -11.72
N SER A 99 7.73 17.76 -11.57
CA SER A 99 9.14 18.19 -11.55
C SER A 99 9.65 18.65 -12.92
N ALA A 100 9.10 18.10 -14.01
CA ALA A 100 9.37 18.52 -15.38
C ALA A 100 8.71 19.87 -15.76
N GLY A 101 8.06 20.55 -14.80
CA GLY A 101 7.40 21.84 -15.04
C GLY A 101 6.06 21.74 -15.77
N ILE A 102 5.56 20.53 -16.02
CA ILE A 102 4.27 20.32 -16.68
C ILE A 102 3.15 20.63 -15.68
N LYS A 103 2.23 21.53 -16.04
CA LYS A 103 1.05 21.85 -15.23
C LYS A 103 0.08 20.68 -15.24
N VAL A 104 0.21 19.78 -14.26
CA VAL A 104 -0.67 18.61 -14.16
C VAL A 104 -2.03 19.03 -13.61
N PRO A 105 -3.16 18.75 -14.30
CA PRO A 105 -4.49 19.09 -13.83
C PRO A 105 -4.84 18.35 -12.53
N ARG A 106 -5.59 19.01 -11.65
CA ARG A 106 -6.06 18.45 -10.35
C ARG A 106 -6.83 17.13 -10.50
N LYS A 107 -7.41 16.87 -11.67
CA LYS A 107 -8.09 15.60 -11.99
C LYS A 107 -7.11 14.41 -11.92
N ILE A 108 -5.89 14.56 -12.42
CA ILE A 108 -4.88 13.49 -12.40
C ILE A 108 -4.40 13.24 -10.97
N ALA A 109 -4.16 14.31 -10.19
CA ALA A 109 -3.84 14.16 -8.76
C ALA A 109 -4.94 13.40 -7.99
N ARG A 110 -6.21 13.65 -8.33
CA ARG A 110 -7.35 12.92 -7.77
C ARG A 110 -7.32 11.45 -8.18
N CYS A 111 -7.06 11.14 -9.46
CA CYS A 111 -6.93 9.76 -9.94
C CYS A 111 -5.83 8.99 -9.19
N VAL A 112 -4.66 9.61 -8.98
CA VAL A 112 -3.57 9.00 -8.21
C VAL A 112 -4.01 8.69 -6.78
N THR A 113 -4.69 9.62 -6.12
CA THR A 113 -5.21 9.41 -4.76
C THR A 113 -6.27 8.30 -4.72
N ILE A 114 -7.12 8.20 -5.75
CA ILE A 114 -8.11 7.11 -5.87
C ILE A 114 -7.40 5.76 -6.01
N VAL A 115 -6.38 5.66 -6.89
CA VAL A 115 -5.56 4.45 -7.03
C VAL A 115 -4.92 4.06 -5.68
N GLN A 116 -4.43 5.05 -4.93
CA GLN A 116 -3.88 4.83 -3.59
C GLN A 116 -4.92 4.37 -2.56
N ILE A 117 -6.17 4.80 -2.66
CA ILE A 117 -7.23 4.31 -1.77
C ILE A 117 -7.66 2.89 -2.18
N THR A 118 -7.78 2.63 -3.49
CA THR A 118 -8.13 1.33 -4.04
C THR A 118 -7.13 0.25 -3.65
N GLN A 119 -5.82 0.52 -3.60
CA GLN A 119 -4.84 -0.47 -3.11
C GLN A 119 -5.12 -0.88 -1.65
N PHE A 120 -5.60 0.01 -0.79
CA PHE A 120 -5.88 -0.32 0.61
C PHE A 120 -7.13 -1.19 0.72
N VAL A 121 -8.17 -0.90 -0.07
CA VAL A 121 -9.39 -1.71 -0.14
C VAL A 121 -9.08 -3.12 -0.65
N ILE A 122 -8.31 -3.24 -1.74
CA ILE A 122 -7.91 -4.54 -2.27
C ILE A 122 -7.02 -5.28 -1.27
N GLY A 123 -6.08 -4.59 -0.61
CA GLY A 123 -5.23 -5.17 0.43
C GLY A 123 -6.02 -5.74 1.62
N LEU A 124 -7.02 -4.99 2.11
CA LEU A 124 -7.93 -5.47 3.16
C LEU A 124 -8.74 -6.68 2.70
N PHE A 125 -9.26 -6.66 1.47
CA PHE A 125 -9.99 -7.80 0.92
C PHE A 125 -9.14 -9.06 0.87
N ILE A 126 -7.87 -8.95 0.44
CA ILE A 126 -6.91 -10.07 0.41
C ILE A 126 -6.65 -10.58 1.83
N LEU A 127 -6.45 -9.69 2.81
CA LEU A 127 -6.25 -10.07 4.21
C LEU A 127 -7.43 -10.84 4.79
N PHE A 128 -8.65 -10.33 4.63
CA PHE A 128 -9.85 -11.00 5.12
C PHE A 128 -10.04 -12.36 4.44
N THR A 129 -9.79 -12.44 3.13
CA THR A 129 -9.86 -13.70 2.38
C THR A 129 -8.86 -14.72 2.91
N VAL A 130 -7.61 -14.32 3.19
CA VAL A 130 -6.58 -15.22 3.76
C VAL A 130 -6.96 -15.65 5.18
N CYS A 131 -7.46 -14.75 6.02
CA CYS A 131 -7.96 -15.10 7.34
C CYS A 131 -9.12 -16.10 7.28
N ALA A 132 -10.09 -15.89 6.38
CA ALA A 132 -11.23 -16.78 6.19
C ALA A 132 -10.81 -18.17 5.70
N ILE A 133 -9.87 -18.24 4.74
CA ILE A 133 -9.32 -19.52 4.25
C ILE A 133 -8.60 -20.26 5.37
N LYS A 134 -7.78 -19.55 6.16
CA LYS A 134 -7.02 -20.13 7.26
C LYS A 134 -7.91 -20.61 8.42
N ALA A 135 -9.09 -19.99 8.61
CA ALA A 135 -10.05 -20.38 9.63
C ALA A 135 -10.95 -21.55 9.19
N THR A 136 -11.23 -21.69 7.90
CA THR A 136 -12.16 -22.70 7.37
C THR A 136 -11.49 -23.95 6.82
N THR A 137 -10.18 -23.90 6.57
CA THR A 137 -9.45 -24.99 5.92
C THR A 137 -8.22 -25.38 6.72
N ASP A 138 -7.98 -26.69 6.93
CA ASP A 138 -6.79 -27.27 7.59
C ASP A 138 -5.48 -27.12 6.77
N TRP A 139 -5.45 -26.19 5.82
CA TRP A 139 -4.28 -26.00 4.97
C TRP A 139 -3.24 -25.20 5.72
N ASN A 140 -2.03 -25.75 5.84
CA ASN A 140 -0.87 -25.08 6.42
C ASN A 140 -0.44 -23.88 5.55
N CYS A 141 -1.14 -22.76 5.74
CA CYS A 141 -0.86 -21.47 5.12
C CYS A 141 0.37 -20.86 5.80
N TYR A 142 1.41 -20.52 5.03
CA TYR A 142 2.65 -19.93 5.56
C TYR A 142 2.48 -18.43 5.84
N ASN A 143 1.48 -18.12 6.66
CA ASN A 143 1.13 -16.77 7.12
C ASN A 143 0.81 -16.85 8.62
N GLU A 144 1.63 -16.22 9.46
CA GLU A 144 1.41 -16.18 10.90
C GLU A 144 0.18 -15.31 11.24
N TRP A 145 -0.60 -15.70 12.24
CA TRP A 145 -1.77 -14.93 12.66
C TRP A 145 -1.39 -13.50 13.08
N THR A 146 -0.24 -13.34 13.74
CA THR A 146 0.29 -12.03 14.14
C THR A 146 0.48 -11.11 12.94
N THR A 147 1.12 -11.59 11.87
CA THR A 147 1.32 -10.83 10.62
C THR A 147 -0.01 -10.42 9.97
N LEU A 148 -1.00 -11.31 9.97
CA LEU A 148 -2.32 -11.00 9.40
C LEU A 148 -3.06 -9.92 10.21
N PHE A 149 -3.08 -10.03 11.54
CA PHE A 149 -3.70 -9.02 12.40
C PHE A 149 -3.03 -7.65 12.30
N PHE A 150 -1.69 -7.60 12.34
CA PHE A 150 -0.95 -6.35 12.13
C PHE A 150 -1.20 -5.78 10.73
N GLY A 151 -1.26 -6.63 9.70
CA GLY A 151 -1.59 -6.22 8.34
C GLY A 151 -2.97 -5.57 8.24
N ILE A 152 -4.00 -6.18 8.83
CA ILE A 152 -5.37 -5.62 8.87
C ILE A 152 -5.38 -4.27 9.58
N PHE A 153 -4.74 -4.19 10.74
CA PHE A 153 -4.70 -2.95 11.52
C PHE A 153 -4.05 -1.80 10.75
N ILE A 154 -2.88 -2.04 10.14
CA ILE A 154 -2.15 -1.02 9.37
C ILE A 154 -2.92 -0.63 8.10
N TYR A 155 -3.44 -1.59 7.34
CA TYR A 155 -4.18 -1.28 6.11
C TYR A 155 -5.49 -0.53 6.39
N PHE A 156 -6.16 -0.86 7.49
CA PHE A 156 -7.35 -0.15 7.91
C PHE A 156 -7.04 1.27 8.37
N SER A 157 -5.97 1.47 9.16
CA SER A 157 -5.56 2.81 9.57
C SER A 157 -5.21 3.70 8.38
N TYR A 158 -4.54 3.15 7.36
CA TYR A 158 -4.26 3.86 6.11
C TYR A 158 -5.52 4.21 5.32
N PHE A 159 -6.47 3.29 5.19
CA PHE A 159 -7.74 3.57 4.50
C PHE A 159 -8.46 4.77 5.12
N VAL A 160 -8.54 4.83 6.45
CA VAL A 160 -9.16 5.95 7.17
C VAL A 160 -8.38 7.25 6.95
N LEU A 161 -7.05 7.20 7.09
CA LEU A 161 -6.21 8.40 7.03
C LEU A 161 -6.15 9.00 5.61
N PHE A 162 -6.06 8.17 4.58
CA PHE A 162 -6.16 8.60 3.18
C PHE A 162 -7.58 9.02 2.79
N GLY A 163 -8.61 8.39 3.36
CA GLY A 163 -10.00 8.81 3.19
C GLY A 163 -10.22 10.23 3.73
N ASN A 164 -9.74 10.51 4.95
CA ASN A 164 -9.78 11.84 5.55
C ASN A 164 -9.02 12.87 4.70
N PHE A 165 -7.81 12.52 4.24
CA PHE A 165 -7.03 13.38 3.35
C PHE A 165 -7.77 13.70 2.03
N PHE A 166 -8.45 12.70 1.44
CA PHE A 166 -9.22 12.87 0.21
C PHE A 166 -10.41 13.83 0.42
N ILE A 167 -11.16 13.65 1.50
CA ILE A 167 -12.31 14.51 1.83
C ILE A 167 -11.86 15.95 2.07
N GLU A 168 -10.79 16.16 2.84
CA GLU A 168 -10.27 17.48 3.16
C GLU A 168 -9.71 18.19 1.91
N THR A 169 -8.99 17.46 1.06
CA THR A 169 -8.31 18.04 -0.11
C THR A 169 -9.24 18.27 -1.29
N TYR A 170 -10.18 17.35 -1.55
CA TYR A 170 -11.01 17.39 -2.76
C TYR A 170 -12.45 17.79 -2.51
N HIS A 171 -13.02 17.48 -1.34
CA HIS A 171 -14.42 17.81 -1.03
C HIS A 171 -14.51 19.20 -0.36
N LYS A 172 -13.79 19.44 0.73
CA LYS A 172 -13.84 20.74 1.44
C LYS A 172 -13.33 21.93 0.61
N LYS A 173 -12.25 21.74 -0.17
CA LYS A 173 -11.73 22.81 -1.07
C LYS A 173 -12.65 23.11 -2.25
N PHE A 174 -13.50 22.16 -2.69
CA PHE A 174 -14.50 22.42 -3.72
C PHE A 174 -15.63 23.30 -3.15
N THR A 175 -16.15 22.95 -1.97
CA THR A 175 -17.20 23.72 -1.27
C THR A 175 -16.74 25.13 -0.91
N GLN A 176 -15.50 25.30 -0.43
CA GLN A 176 -14.96 26.64 -0.12
C GLN A 176 -14.77 27.51 -1.37
N LYS A 177 -14.42 26.91 -2.52
CA LYS A 177 -14.30 27.65 -3.78
C LYS A 177 -15.68 28.08 -4.29
N TYR A 178 -16.69 27.21 -4.19
CA TYR A 178 -18.07 27.52 -4.55
C TYR A 178 -18.66 28.63 -3.66
N ASN A 179 -18.49 28.56 -2.35
CA ASN A 179 -18.98 29.58 -1.40
C ASN A 179 -18.25 30.92 -1.47
N LYS A 180 -17.11 31.02 -2.17
CA LYS A 180 -16.41 32.29 -2.43
C LYS A 180 -16.83 32.93 -3.77
N GLN A 181 -17.59 32.21 -4.59
CA GLN A 181 -18.07 32.66 -5.91
C GLN A 181 -19.56 33.03 -5.90
N ASN A 182 -20.24 32.82 -4.77
CA ASN A 182 -21.57 33.34 -4.44
C ASN A 182 -21.41 34.39 -3.34
#